data_AF-A0ABD2VIL2-F1
#
_entry.id   AF-A0ABD2VIL2-F1
#
_cell.length_a   1.000
_cell.length_b   1.000
_cell.length_c   1.000
_cell.angle_alpha   90.00
_cell.angle_beta   90.00
_cell.angle_gamma   90.00
#
_symmetry.space_group_name_H-M   'P 1'
#
loop_
_entity.id
_entity.type
_entity.pdbx_description
1 polymer ?
#
loop_
_entity_poly.entity_id
_entity_poly.type
_entity_poly.pdbx_seq_one_letter_code
_entity_poly.pdbx_strand_id
1 'polypeptide(L)'
;MDAFHFDEIIKVVKVDADGKKYDKVSRIEAESSDGASSIQLDINSELYPMKRKELYRMVTSTTLMEGSAVTSYPPEGKSLIDKFEYIVHGLVYKVSMEGSGADKKVVVYVSFGGLQLMLKSDALKVQKFKLDQKLFLLLRKMVK
;
A
#
# COMPACT_ATOMS: atom_id res chain seq x y z
N MET A 1 9.96 -1.64 -17.88
CA MET A 1 10.04 -2.39 -16.60
C MET A 1 9.02 -1.78 -15.66
N ASP A 2 7.86 -2.40 -15.49
CA ASP A 2 6.86 -1.90 -14.54
C ASP A 2 7.30 -2.29 -13.12
N ALA A 3 8.24 -1.50 -12.59
CA ALA A 3 8.72 -1.62 -11.24
C ALA A 3 7.68 -1.07 -10.27
N PHE A 4 7.44 -1.77 -9.16
CA PHE A 4 6.48 -1.38 -8.12
C PHE A 4 6.58 0.10 -7.72
N HIS A 5 5.43 0.69 -7.43
CA HIS A 5 5.30 2.07 -6.99
C HIS A 5 5.72 2.23 -5.53
N PHE A 6 5.49 1.18 -4.75
CA PHE A 6 5.92 1.01 -3.37
C PHE A 6 6.07 -0.49 -3.11
N ASP A 7 7.10 -0.91 -2.38
CA ASP A 7 7.32 -2.29 -1.97
C ASP A 7 8.15 -2.31 -0.68
N GLU A 8 7.46 -2.37 0.47
CA GLU A 8 8.10 -2.31 1.77
C GLU A 8 7.45 -3.24 2.80
N ILE A 9 8.22 -3.56 3.84
CA ILE A 9 7.71 -4.21 5.04
C ILE A 9 7.24 -3.14 6.01
N ILE A 10 5.95 -3.16 6.31
CA ILE A 10 5.29 -2.27 7.26
C ILE A 10 4.96 -3.01 8.56
N LYS A 11 5.07 -2.30 9.67
CA LYS A 11 4.73 -2.78 11.01
C LYS A 11 3.49 -2.07 11.52
N VAL A 12 2.48 -2.83 11.95
CA VAL A 12 1.26 -2.25 12.52
C VAL A 12 1.55 -1.66 13.90
N VAL A 13 1.35 -0.36 14.04
CA VAL A 13 1.58 0.41 15.27
C VAL A 13 0.29 0.52 16.08
N LYS A 14 -0.84 0.80 15.41
CA LYS A 14 -2.17 0.89 16.02
C LYS A 14 -3.24 0.35 15.07
N VAL A 15 -4.37 -0.03 15.67
CA VAL A 15 -5.59 -0.44 14.98
C VAL A 15 -6.72 0.34 15.65
N ASP A 16 -7.51 1.06 14.87
CA ASP A 16 -8.67 1.85 15.33
C ASP A 16 -8.32 2.79 16.50
N ALA A 17 -7.33 3.67 16.30
CA ALA A 17 -6.81 4.56 17.35
C ALA A 17 -7.88 5.49 17.95
N ASP A 18 -8.85 5.92 17.15
CA ASP A 18 -10.00 6.73 17.56
C ASP A 18 -11.19 5.88 18.06
N GLY A 19 -10.97 4.60 18.33
CA GLY A 19 -12.02 3.61 18.58
C GLY A 19 -12.61 3.03 17.30
N LYS A 20 -13.25 1.86 17.43
CA LYS A 20 -13.87 1.14 16.32
C LYS A 20 -15.15 1.85 15.89
N LYS A 21 -15.16 2.40 14.68
CA LYS A 21 -16.30 3.14 14.10
C LYS A 21 -17.16 2.29 13.16
N TYR A 22 -16.61 1.23 12.60
CA TYR A 22 -17.27 0.36 11.64
C TYR A 22 -17.05 -1.10 12.01
N ASP A 23 -18.07 -1.95 11.86
CA ASP A 23 -18.00 -3.34 12.30
C ASP A 23 -17.01 -4.18 11.47
N LYS A 24 -16.95 -3.91 10.17
CA LYS A 24 -16.22 -4.69 9.16
C LYS A 24 -15.02 -3.97 8.56
N VAL A 25 -14.74 -2.75 9.03
CA VAL A 25 -13.63 -1.93 8.54
C VAL A 25 -12.81 -1.46 9.73
N SER A 26 -11.51 -1.66 9.67
CA SER A 26 -10.58 -1.12 10.65
C SER A 26 -9.59 -0.18 9.99
N ARG A 27 -9.23 0.88 10.71
CA ARG A 27 -8.19 1.82 10.33
C ARG A 27 -6.87 1.40 10.95
N ILE A 28 -5.90 1.08 10.10
CA ILE A 28 -4.58 0.60 10.47
C ILE A 28 -3.60 1.76 10.39
N GLU A 29 -2.87 2.03 11.48
CA GLU A 29 -1.68 2.87 11.47
C GLU A 29 -0.45 1.97 11.46
N ALA A 30 0.43 2.17 10.47
CA ALA A 30 1.64 1.39 10.30
C ALA A 30 2.82 2.28 9.92
N GLU A 31 4.03 1.77 10.17
CA GLU A 31 5.28 2.43 9.83
C GLU A 31 6.15 1.47 9.03
N SER A 32 6.93 1.98 8.08
CA SER A 32 7.94 1.18 7.40
C SER A 32 9.02 0.71 8.38
N SER A 33 9.64 -0.43 8.09
CA SER A 33 10.67 -1.00 8.96
C SER A 33 11.91 -0.12 9.13
N ASP A 34 12.17 0.79 8.17
CA ASP A 34 13.23 1.78 8.22
C ASP A 34 12.80 3.14 8.81
N GLY A 35 11.53 3.26 9.23
CA GLY A 35 10.98 4.48 9.83
C GLY A 35 10.78 5.66 8.87
N ALA A 36 11.07 5.49 7.57
CA ALA A 36 10.99 6.59 6.61
C ALA A 36 9.57 6.87 6.10
N SER A 37 8.64 5.92 6.28
CA SER A 37 7.28 5.99 5.76
C SER A 37 6.24 5.73 6.86
N SER A 38 5.19 6.55 6.86
CA SER A 38 4.01 6.40 7.72
C SER A 38 2.79 6.09 6.86
N ILE A 39 1.98 5.13 7.31
CA ILE A 39 0.85 4.57 6.58
C ILE A 39 -0.39 4.63 7.46
N GLN A 40 -1.48 5.16 6.90
CA GLN A 40 -2.83 5.00 7.44
C GLN A 40 -3.69 4.32 6.39
N LEU A 41 -4.19 3.12 6.68
CA LEU A 41 -4.90 2.27 5.72
C LEU A 41 -6.22 1.76 6.33
N ASP A 42 -7.33 2.00 5.65
CA ASP A 42 -8.60 1.34 5.96
C ASP A 42 -8.63 -0.03 5.28
N ILE A 43 -8.94 -1.08 6.05
CA ILE A 43 -9.02 -2.46 5.54
C ILE A 43 -10.34 -3.11 5.92
N ASN A 44 -10.85 -4.00 5.06
CA ASN A 44 -11.94 -4.89 5.43
C ASN A 44 -11.42 -5.90 6.47
N SER A 45 -11.69 -5.63 7.75
CA SER A 45 -11.16 -6.41 8.88
C SER A 45 -11.89 -7.72 9.12
N GLU A 46 -13.06 -7.93 8.50
CA GLU A 46 -13.73 -9.23 8.47
C GLU A 46 -13.00 -10.22 7.54
N LEU A 47 -12.53 -9.74 6.38
CA LEU A 47 -11.82 -10.56 5.40
C LEU A 47 -10.32 -10.71 5.71
N TYR A 48 -9.68 -9.64 6.19
CA TYR A 48 -8.24 -9.61 6.41
C TYR A 48 -7.88 -8.88 7.70
N PRO A 49 -7.98 -9.57 8.85
CA PRO A 49 -7.73 -8.96 10.15
C PRO A 49 -6.23 -8.69 10.35
N MET A 50 -5.88 -7.42 10.54
CA MET A 50 -4.52 -6.99 10.87
C MET A 50 -4.42 -6.64 12.36
N LYS A 51 -3.37 -7.11 13.04
CA LYS A 51 -3.16 -6.87 14.48
C LYS A 51 -1.92 -6.05 14.76
N ARG A 52 -1.93 -5.36 15.90
CA ARG A 52 -0.81 -4.57 16.39
C ARG A 52 0.46 -5.44 16.51
N LYS A 53 1.61 -4.85 16.17
CA LYS A 53 2.96 -5.46 16.15
C LYS A 53 3.20 -6.49 15.04
N GLU A 54 2.21 -6.84 14.24
CA GLU A 54 2.41 -7.73 13.09
C GLU A 54 3.10 -7.00 11.93
N LEU A 55 3.80 -7.77 11.10
CA LEU A 55 4.55 -7.31 9.94
C LEU A 55 3.87 -7.76 8.65
N TYR A 56 3.74 -6.84 7.72
CA TYR A 56 3.13 -7.08 6.42
C TYR A 56 4.04 -6.54 5.32
N ARG A 57 4.16 -7.27 4.21
CA ARG A 57 4.70 -6.71 2.97
C ARG A 57 3.57 -5.98 2.27
N MET A 58 3.78 -4.70 2.00
CA MET A 58 2.86 -3.82 1.28
C MET A 58 3.46 -3.45 -0.06
N VAL A 59 2.75 -3.77 -1.13
CA VAL A 59 3.15 -3.46 -2.50
C VAL A 59 2.05 -2.66 -3.19
N THR A 60 2.44 -1.65 -3.98
CA THR A 60 1.55 -0.98 -4.92
C THR A 60 2.05 -1.10 -6.35
N SER A 61 1.14 -1.40 -7.27
CA SER A 61 1.48 -1.66 -8.69
C SER A 61 0.34 -1.27 -9.61
N THR A 62 0.64 -0.89 -10.85
CA THR A 62 -0.35 -0.69 -11.91
C THR A 62 -0.77 -2.00 -12.59
N THR A 63 0.00 -3.07 -12.39
CA THR A 63 -0.22 -4.40 -12.97
C THR A 63 -0.12 -5.50 -11.92
N LEU A 64 -0.86 -6.59 -12.13
CA LEU A 64 -0.82 -7.81 -11.31
C LEU A 64 0.12 -8.88 -11.90
N MET A 65 0.80 -8.61 -13.01
CA MET A 65 1.76 -9.53 -13.61
C MET A 65 3.19 -9.18 -13.18
N GLU A 66 3.94 -10.18 -12.72
CA GLU A 66 5.35 -10.04 -12.40
C GLU A 66 6.20 -10.23 -13.66
N GLY A 67 6.96 -9.20 -14.05
CA GLY A 67 7.88 -9.27 -15.19
C GLY A 67 7.28 -8.77 -16.50
N SER A 68 8.12 -8.13 -17.32
CA SER A 68 7.80 -7.73 -18.69
C SER A 68 8.85 -8.33 -19.60
N ALA A 69 8.45 -9.40 -20.27
CA ALA A 69 8.81 -9.64 -21.65
C ALA A 69 7.56 -10.23 -22.32
N VAL A 70 6.78 -9.39 -23.00
CA VAL A 70 5.69 -9.79 -23.91
C VAL A 70 6.30 -10.40 -25.18
N THR A 71 7.36 -11.20 -25.03
CA THR A 71 8.11 -11.80 -26.13
C THR A 71 8.12 -13.33 -26.04
N SER A 72 7.65 -13.92 -24.93
CA SER A 72 7.36 -15.35 -24.84
C SER A 72 5.86 -15.59 -24.99
N TYR A 73 5.52 -16.52 -25.89
CA TYR A 73 4.20 -17.12 -25.98
C TYR A 73 4.35 -18.59 -25.58
N PRO A 74 3.69 -19.06 -24.51
CA PRO A 74 2.74 -18.32 -23.65
C PRO A 74 3.44 -17.27 -22.77
N PRO A 75 2.70 -16.24 -22.29
CA PRO A 75 3.26 -15.20 -21.44
C PRO A 75 3.81 -15.82 -20.15
N GLU A 76 5.14 -15.88 -20.05
CA GLU A 76 5.83 -16.30 -18.84
C GLU A 76 5.87 -15.12 -17.86
N GLY A 77 4.77 -14.92 -17.13
CA GLY A 77 4.68 -13.97 -16.03
C GLY A 77 3.99 -14.64 -14.85
N LYS A 78 4.66 -14.74 -13.70
CA LYS A 78 4.01 -15.26 -12.49
C LYS A 78 3.00 -14.22 -12.02
N SER A 79 1.78 -14.67 -11.73
CA SER A 79 0.76 -13.79 -11.18
C SER A 79 1.19 -13.32 -9.80
N LEU A 80 1.11 -12.01 -9.53
CA LEU A 80 1.27 -11.50 -8.17
C LEU A 80 0.12 -11.99 -7.28
N ILE A 81 -1.03 -12.33 -7.86
CA ILE A 81 -2.22 -12.75 -7.13
C ILE A 81 -1.92 -13.91 -6.19
N ASP A 82 -1.19 -14.92 -6.66
CA ASP A 82 -0.90 -16.13 -5.88
C ASP A 82 0.07 -15.87 -4.71
N LYS A 83 0.73 -14.70 -4.70
CA LYS A 83 1.72 -14.35 -3.68
C LYS A 83 1.15 -13.49 -2.56
N PHE A 84 -0.02 -12.87 -2.74
CA PHE A 84 -0.58 -11.92 -1.79
C PHE A 84 -1.94 -12.39 -1.28
N GLU A 85 -2.26 -12.01 -0.04
CA GLU A 85 -3.43 -12.52 0.68
C GLU A 85 -4.61 -11.53 0.59
N TYR A 86 -4.31 -10.25 0.39
CA TYR A 86 -5.31 -9.19 0.23
C TYR A 86 -4.91 -8.27 -0.91
N ILE A 87 -5.82 -8.12 -1.88
CA ILE A 87 -5.60 -7.34 -3.09
C ILE A 87 -6.82 -6.46 -3.33
N VAL A 88 -6.60 -5.16 -3.49
CA VAL A 88 -7.66 -4.19 -3.80
C VAL A 88 -7.19 -3.21 -4.87
N HIS A 89 -8.12 -2.79 -5.73
CA HIS A 89 -7.86 -1.85 -6.82
C HIS A 89 -8.44 -0.47 -6.48
N GLY A 90 -7.71 0.60 -6.78
CA GLY A 90 -8.06 1.94 -6.36
C GLY A 90 -7.47 3.03 -7.25
N LEU A 91 -7.72 4.27 -6.86
CA LEU A 91 -7.35 5.49 -7.58
C LEU A 91 -6.60 6.44 -6.65
N VAL A 92 -5.44 6.93 -7.10
CA VAL A 92 -4.73 8.04 -6.46
C VAL A 92 -5.52 9.32 -6.74
N TYR A 93 -6.15 9.89 -5.72
CA TYR A 93 -7.01 11.07 -5.88
C TYR A 93 -6.37 12.37 -5.35
N LYS A 94 -5.26 12.26 -4.61
CA LYS A 94 -4.52 13.43 -4.12
C LYS A 94 -3.06 13.08 -3.87
N VAL A 95 -2.18 13.98 -4.28
CA VAL A 95 -0.75 13.99 -3.93
C VAL A 95 -0.42 15.37 -3.39
N SER A 96 0.14 15.45 -2.20
CA SER A 96 0.54 16.71 -1.57
C SER A 96 1.96 16.62 -1.03
N MET A 97 2.56 17.77 -0.74
CA MET A 97 3.85 17.86 -0.06
C MET A 97 3.63 18.50 1.31
N GLU A 98 4.25 17.94 2.34
CA GLU A 98 4.24 18.45 3.70
C GLU A 98 5.66 18.66 4.20
N GLY A 99 5.84 19.60 5.14
CA GLY A 99 7.12 19.96 5.72
C GLY A 99 7.85 21.08 4.97
N SER A 100 8.97 21.52 5.53
CA SER A 100 9.82 22.58 4.97
C SER A 100 11.30 22.18 5.06
N GLY A 101 12.13 22.74 4.17
CA GLY A 101 13.58 22.46 4.16
C GLY A 101 13.93 21.00 3.88
N ALA A 102 14.74 20.41 4.75
CA ALA A 102 15.23 19.03 4.64
C ALA A 102 14.18 17.97 5.01
N ASP A 103 13.11 18.34 5.72
CA ASP A 103 12.06 17.43 6.21
C ASP A 103 10.87 17.29 5.25
N LYS A 104 11.07 17.61 3.96
CA LYS A 104 10.01 17.52 2.96
C LYS A 104 9.60 16.07 2.75
N LYS A 105 8.33 15.77 3.04
CA LYS A 105 7.71 14.47 2.78
C LYS A 105 6.58 14.64 1.76
N VAL A 106 6.42 13.64 0.92
CA VAL A 106 5.30 13.55 -0.01
C VAL A 106 4.22 12.68 0.63
N VAL A 107 2.97 13.12 0.50
CA VAL A 107 1.80 12.41 1.00
C VAL A 107 0.92 12.03 -0.18
N VAL A 108 0.71 10.73 -0.36
CA VAL A 108 -0.12 10.15 -1.41
C VAL A 108 -1.40 9.63 -0.79
N TYR A 109 -2.54 9.99 -1.38
CA TYR A 109 -3.84 9.50 -0.97
C TYR A 109 -4.46 8.64 -2.07
N VAL A 110 -4.93 7.45 -1.69
CA VAL A 110 -5.54 6.47 -2.60
C VAL A 110 -6.89 6.03 -2.03
N SER A 111 -7.89 5.93 -2.90
CA SER A 111 -9.21 5.40 -2.55
C SER A 111 -9.46 4.07 -3.24
N PHE A 112 -9.85 3.06 -2.46
CA PHE A 112 -10.22 1.72 -2.92
C PHE A 112 -11.74 1.51 -2.73
N GLY A 113 -12.55 2.29 -3.47
CA GLY A 113 -14.00 2.21 -3.38
C GLY A 113 -14.58 2.67 -2.04
N GLY A 114 -13.92 3.61 -1.37
CA GLY A 114 -14.32 4.13 -0.05
C GLY A 114 -13.30 3.84 1.04
N LEU A 115 -12.56 2.74 0.96
CA LEU A 115 -11.42 2.47 1.85
C LEU A 115 -10.26 3.40 1.49
N GLN A 116 -9.74 4.13 2.48
CA GLN A 116 -8.69 5.12 2.27
C GLN A 116 -7.30 4.59 2.58
N LEU A 117 -6.31 5.05 1.82
CA LEU A 117 -4.89 4.96 2.14
C LEU A 117 -4.29 6.35 2.11
N MET A 118 -3.55 6.69 3.17
CA MET A 118 -2.62 7.81 3.22
C MET A 118 -1.22 7.25 3.43
N LEU A 119 -0.33 7.49 2.48
CA LEU A 119 1.07 7.09 2.50
C LEU A 119 1.94 8.34 2.52
N LYS A 120 2.62 8.58 3.64
CA LYS A 120 3.57 9.67 3.83
C LYS A 120 4.99 9.13 3.80
N SER A 121 5.83 9.64 2.90
CA SER A 121 7.19 9.11 2.71
C SER A 121 8.11 10.12 2.01
N ASP A 122 9.40 9.80 1.92
CA ASP A 122 10.36 10.57 1.13
C ASP A 122 10.01 10.56 -0.36
N ALA A 123 10.29 11.68 -1.05
CA ALA A 123 9.93 11.87 -2.44
C ALA A 123 10.45 10.75 -3.36
N LEU A 124 11.67 10.24 -3.12
CA LEU A 124 12.26 9.15 -3.91
C LEU A 124 11.45 7.84 -3.84
N LYS A 125 10.85 7.53 -2.68
CA LYS A 125 10.07 6.30 -2.47
C LYS A 125 8.71 6.36 -3.16
N VAL A 126 8.11 7.55 -3.27
CA VAL A 126 6.77 7.74 -3.82
C VAL A 126 6.74 8.51 -5.14
N GLN A 127 7.90 8.73 -5.78
CA GLN A 127 8.03 9.50 -7.03
C GLN A 127 7.22 8.94 -8.20
N LYS A 128 6.88 7.65 -8.15
CA LYS A 128 6.13 6.98 -9.24
C LYS A 128 4.62 7.23 -9.16
N PHE A 129 4.10 7.64 -8.01
CA PHE A 129 2.68 7.89 -7.84
C PHE A 129 2.28 9.19 -8.55
N LYS A 130 1.20 9.14 -9.32
CA LYS A 130 0.64 10.28 -10.05
C LYS A 130 -0.82 10.47 -9.69
N LEU A 131 -1.30 11.71 -9.76
CA LEU A 131 -2.72 12.02 -9.66
C LEU A 131 -3.51 11.27 -10.74
N ASP A 132 -4.71 10.83 -10.41
CA ASP A 132 -5.63 10.05 -11.26
C ASP A 132 -5.07 8.70 -11.73
N GLN A 133 -4.00 8.21 -11.08
CA GLN A 133 -3.42 6.93 -11.37
C GLN A 133 -4.23 5.79 -10.72
N LYS A 134 -4.60 4.80 -11.52
CA LYS A 134 -5.18 3.55 -11.03
C LYS A 134 -4.07 2.58 -10.61
N LEU A 135 -4.24 1.95 -9.46
CA LEU A 135 -3.27 0.99 -8.93
C LEU A 135 -3.93 -0.08 -8.06
N PHE A 136 -3.21 -1.18 -7.89
CA PHE A 136 -3.49 -2.23 -6.94
C PHE A 136 -2.67 -2.01 -5.67
N LEU A 137 -3.29 -2.24 -4.53
CA LEU A 137 -2.63 -2.49 -3.26
C LEU A 137 -2.62 -4.00 -3.02
N LEU A 138 -1.45 -4.54 -2.71
CA LEU A 138 -1.24 -5.94 -2.42
C LEU A 138 -0.60 -6.07 -1.03
N LEU A 139 -1.19 -6.89 -0.17
CA LEU A 139 -0.74 -7.14 1.19
C LEU A 139 -0.53 -8.63 1.45
N ARG A 140 0.52 -8.93 2.21
CA ARG A 140 0.84 -10.28 2.66
C ARG A 140 1.45 -10.23 4.05
N LYS A 141 0.97 -11.06 4.96
CA LYS A 141 1.57 -11.21 6.29
C LYS A 141 2.95 -11.85 6.19
N MET A 142 3.95 -11.29 6.87
CA MET A 142 5.34 -11.79 6.78
C MET A 142 5.62 -13.00 7.67
N VAL A 143 4.81 -13.20 8.71
CA VAL A 143 4.90 -14.36 9.62
C VAL A 143 3.48 -14.81 9.91
N LYS A 144 3.12 -16.05 9.58
CA LYS A 144 1.80 -16.60 9.90
C LYS A 144 1.62 -16.73 11.41
#